data_AF-A0A0D2ZV30-F1
#
_entry.id   AF-A0A0D2ZV30-F1
#
_cell.length_a   1.000
_cell.length_b   1.000
_cell.length_c   1.000
_cell.angle_alpha   90.00
_cell.angle_beta   90.00
_cell.angle_gamma   90.00
#
_symmetry.space_group_name_H-M   'P 1'
#
loop_
_entity.id
_entity.type
_entity.pdbx_description
1 polymer ?
#
loop_
_entity_poly.entity_id
_entity_poly.type
_entity_poly.pdbx_seq_one_letter_code
_entity_poly.pdbx_strand_id
1 'polypeptide(L)'
;MDGGVRYVYSLSHGCSWTKDGGNWKGVKGLDSLTKMYDGNGGLTGNTTELVSCGGKLLFMWEGYMTRNPSNSNRKQIWCAEITLETHDECEVWGNVEWIDVVQSVPMKFELLRCLVVSV
;
A
#
# COMPACT_ATOMS: atom_id res chain seq x y z
N MET A 1 5.35 0.29 -25.38
CA MET A 1 4.95 -0.13 -24.03
C MET A 1 5.82 -1.33 -23.73
N ASP A 2 6.97 -1.10 -23.09
CA ASP A 2 7.86 -2.19 -22.66
C ASP A 2 7.09 -3.10 -21.70
N GLY A 3 7.32 -4.39 -21.75
CA GLY A 3 6.66 -5.41 -20.93
C GLY A 3 7.00 -5.31 -19.45
N GLY A 4 6.59 -4.20 -18.81
CA GLY A 4 6.92 -3.84 -17.44
C GLY A 4 6.16 -4.67 -16.42
N VAL A 5 6.87 -5.05 -15.36
CA VAL A 5 6.27 -5.72 -14.20
C VAL A 5 5.15 -4.83 -13.64
N ARG A 6 3.98 -5.43 -13.44
CA ARG A 6 2.82 -4.78 -12.83
C ARG A 6 2.69 -5.22 -11.39
N TYR A 7 2.21 -4.31 -10.55
CA TYR A 7 1.95 -4.54 -9.14
C TYR A 7 0.51 -4.16 -8.83
N VAL A 8 -0.12 -4.93 -7.94
CA VAL A 8 -1.48 -4.67 -7.45
C VAL A 8 -1.55 -5.02 -5.97
N TYR A 9 -2.45 -4.36 -5.25
CA TYR A 9 -2.83 -4.77 -3.91
C TYR A 9 -4.27 -5.29 -3.92
N SER A 10 -4.52 -6.37 -3.19
CA SER A 10 -5.87 -6.86 -2.91
C SER A 10 -6.00 -7.28 -1.46
N LEU A 11 -7.19 -7.14 -0.88
CA LEU A 11 -7.42 -7.53 0.52
C LEU A 11 -7.18 -9.02 0.77
N SER A 12 -7.45 -9.87 -0.22
CA SER A 12 -7.35 -11.33 -0.10
C SER A 12 -5.94 -11.88 -0.32
N HIS A 13 -5.09 -11.19 -1.08
CA HIS A 13 -3.77 -11.69 -1.47
C HIS A 13 -2.62 -10.73 -1.14
N GLY A 14 -2.91 -9.57 -0.55
CA GLY A 14 -1.92 -8.52 -0.29
C GLY A 14 -1.33 -7.95 -1.58
N CYS A 15 -0.07 -7.52 -1.50
CA CYS A 15 0.69 -7.01 -2.64
C CYS A 15 1.11 -8.18 -3.55
N SER A 16 0.81 -8.07 -4.83
CA SER A 16 1.09 -9.09 -5.85
C SER A 16 1.69 -8.46 -7.10
N TRP A 17 2.44 -9.24 -7.87
CA TRP A 17 3.12 -8.81 -9.08
C TRP A 17 2.92 -9.78 -10.25
N THR A 18 3.10 -9.27 -11.48
CA THR A 18 3.04 -10.07 -12.71
C THR A 18 3.87 -9.46 -13.84
N LYS A 19 4.47 -10.29 -14.69
CA LYS A 19 5.14 -9.87 -15.94
C LYS A 19 4.18 -9.86 -17.13
N ASP A 20 3.24 -10.81 -17.17
CA ASP A 20 2.36 -11.06 -18.32
C ASP A 20 0.91 -10.58 -18.09
N GLY A 21 0.51 -10.32 -16.85
CA GLY A 21 -0.87 -9.96 -16.48
C GLY A 21 -1.78 -11.13 -16.19
N GLY A 22 -1.35 -12.36 -16.50
CA GLY A 22 -2.15 -13.57 -16.36
C GLY A 22 -1.81 -14.34 -15.08
N ASN A 23 -0.54 -14.35 -14.69
CA ASN A 23 -0.10 -15.05 -13.48
C ASN A 23 0.40 -14.07 -12.42
N TRP A 24 -0.39 -13.92 -11.36
CA TRP A 24 -0.10 -13.03 -10.24
C TRP A 24 0.55 -13.82 -9.10
N LYS A 25 1.68 -13.30 -8.60
CA LYS A 25 2.42 -13.89 -7.49
C LYS A 25 2.53 -12.88 -6.35
N GLY A 26 2.44 -13.34 -5.10
CA GLY A 26 2.61 -12.46 -3.94
C GLY A 26 4.04 -11.91 -3.86
N VAL A 27 4.15 -10.62 -3.52
CA VAL A 27 5.42 -10.00 -3.12
C VAL A 27 5.77 -10.47 -1.71
N LYS A 28 6.97 -11.01 -1.53
CA LYS A 28 7.45 -11.55 -0.24
C LYS A 28 7.98 -10.44 0.67
N GLY A 29 8.14 -10.73 1.96
CA GLY A 29 8.77 -9.81 2.93
C GLY A 29 7.86 -8.73 3.53
N LEU A 30 6.58 -8.68 3.12
CA LEU A 30 5.63 -7.64 3.55
C LEU A 30 4.68 -8.06 4.68
N ASP A 31 4.93 -9.17 5.37
CA ASP A 31 4.03 -9.71 6.40
C ASP A 31 3.76 -8.72 7.54
N SER A 32 4.80 -7.99 7.98
CA SER A 32 4.67 -6.97 9.02
C SER A 32 3.84 -5.77 8.56
N LEU A 33 3.97 -5.38 7.29
CA LEU A 33 3.16 -4.31 6.68
C LEU A 33 1.69 -4.72 6.65
N THR A 34 1.39 -5.95 6.23
CA THR A 34 0.02 -6.48 6.19
C THR A 34 -0.62 -6.47 7.58
N LYS A 35 0.10 -6.94 8.61
CA LYS A 35 -0.41 -6.89 10.00
C LYS A 35 -0.69 -5.47 10.48
N MET A 36 0.16 -4.51 10.09
CA MET A 36 -0.02 -3.11 10.46
C MET A 36 -1.20 -2.47 9.72
N TYR A 37 -1.35 -2.77 8.43
CA TYR A 37 -2.50 -2.39 7.63
C TYR A 37 -3.81 -2.90 8.26
N ASP A 38 -3.85 -4.18 8.62
CA ASP A 38 -5.01 -4.81 9.26
C ASP A 38 -5.34 -4.16 10.61
N GLY A 39 -4.32 -3.99 11.46
CA GLY A 39 -4.46 -3.45 12.81
C GLY A 39 -4.85 -1.97 12.86
N ASN A 40 -4.52 -1.20 11.81
CA ASN A 40 -4.81 0.23 11.73
C ASN A 40 -6.06 0.56 10.91
N GLY A 41 -6.88 -0.43 10.55
CA GLY A 41 -8.19 -0.22 9.94
C GLY A 41 -8.21 -0.29 8.41
N GLY A 42 -7.13 -0.75 7.75
CA GLY A 42 -7.09 -0.95 6.31
C GLY A 42 -8.16 -1.93 5.79
N LEU A 43 -8.55 -2.92 6.59
CA LEU A 43 -9.59 -3.90 6.22
C LEU A 43 -11.04 -3.39 6.29
N THR A 44 -11.26 -2.14 6.70
CA THR A 44 -12.62 -1.64 6.98
C THR A 44 -13.40 -1.16 5.75
N GLY A 45 -12.96 -1.53 4.54
CA GLY A 45 -13.56 -1.10 3.28
C GLY A 45 -13.16 0.31 2.84
N ASN A 46 -12.20 0.92 3.53
CA ASN A 46 -11.61 2.18 3.14
C ASN A 46 -10.76 2.04 1.88
N THR A 47 -10.51 3.15 1.19
CA THR A 47 -9.68 3.15 -0.02
C THR A 47 -8.22 2.83 0.31
N THR A 48 -7.64 1.98 -0.54
CA THR A 48 -6.24 1.58 -0.51
C THR A 48 -5.65 1.73 -1.90
N GLU A 49 -4.52 2.40 -2.00
CA GLU A 49 -3.84 2.71 -3.26
C GLU A 49 -2.42 2.16 -3.24
N LEU A 50 -2.01 1.52 -4.34
CA LEU A 50 -0.64 1.09 -4.57
C LEU A 50 -0.15 1.72 -5.87
N VAL A 51 0.88 2.58 -5.80
CA VAL A 51 1.41 3.29 -6.96
C VAL A 51 2.91 3.08 -7.11
N SER A 52 3.41 3.06 -8.34
CA SER A 52 4.85 3.00 -8.61
C SER A 52 5.44 4.40 -8.73
N CYS A 53 6.40 4.75 -7.89
CA CYS A 53 7.06 6.05 -7.84
C CYS A 53 8.57 5.87 -7.76
N GLY A 54 9.33 6.38 -8.74
CA GLY A 54 10.79 6.39 -8.69
C GLY A 54 11.45 5.01 -8.56
N GLY A 55 10.85 3.95 -9.12
CA GLY A 55 11.34 2.58 -8.98
C GLY A 55 10.95 1.88 -7.67
N LYS A 56 10.21 2.56 -6.78
CA LYS A 56 9.63 2.03 -5.55
C LYS A 56 8.11 1.89 -5.69
N LEU A 57 7.48 1.23 -4.72
CA LEU A 57 6.04 1.27 -4.53
C LEU A 57 5.68 2.15 -3.35
N LEU A 58 4.65 2.97 -3.50
CA LEU A 58 3.99 3.65 -2.40
C LEU A 58 2.66 2.96 -2.13
N PHE A 59 2.49 2.48 -0.90
CA PHE A 59 1.26 1.85 -0.44
C PHE A 59 0.57 2.78 0.55
N MET A 60 -0.62 3.25 0.19
CA MET A 60 -1.40 4.22 0.97
C MET A 60 -2.75 3.65 1.34
N TRP A 61 -3.20 3.93 2.57
CA TRP A 61 -4.53 3.53 3.02
C TRP A 61 -5.07 4.47 4.07
N GLU A 62 -6.40 4.47 4.22
CA GLU A 62 -7.05 5.18 5.31
C GLU A 62 -7.22 4.26 6.52
N GLY A 63 -6.73 4.72 7.67
CA GLY A 63 -6.80 4.03 8.94
C GLY A 63 -7.49 4.85 10.04
N TYR A 64 -8.06 4.18 11.04
CA TYR A 64 -8.75 4.84 12.15
C TYR A 64 -7.81 5.14 13.32
N MET A 65 -8.10 6.22 14.06
CA MET A 65 -7.51 6.43 15.39
C MET A 65 -8.17 5.45 16.38
N THR A 66 -7.51 4.34 16.68
CA THR A 66 -8.00 3.38 17.68
C THR A 66 -7.90 3.89 19.12
N ARG A 67 -7.16 4.98 19.38
CA ARG A 67 -6.74 5.38 20.74
C ARG A 67 -7.42 6.60 21.36
N ASN A 68 -8.32 7.32 20.68
CA ASN A 68 -8.98 8.48 21.31
C ASN A 68 -10.46 8.62 20.94
N PRO A 69 -11.40 8.19 21.80
CA PRO A 69 -12.84 8.30 21.59
C PRO A 69 -13.33 9.74 21.38
N SER A 70 -12.59 10.73 21.88
CA SER A 70 -12.88 12.17 21.75
C SER A 70 -12.57 12.74 20.36
N ASN A 71 -11.75 12.05 19.55
CA ASN A 71 -11.38 12.43 18.19
C ASN A 71 -12.05 11.54 17.12
N SER A 72 -13.25 11.02 17.41
CA SER A 72 -14.04 10.13 16.54
C SER A 72 -14.40 10.72 15.16
N ASN A 73 -14.09 12.00 14.91
CA ASN A 73 -14.35 12.68 13.64
C ASN A 73 -13.11 12.83 12.74
N ARG A 74 -12.01 12.13 13.03
CA ARG A 74 -10.82 12.13 12.18
C ARG A 74 -10.33 10.72 11.87
N LYS A 75 -9.72 10.56 10.70
CA LYS A 75 -8.98 9.37 10.28
C LYS A 75 -7.58 9.75 9.80
N GLN A 76 -6.69 8.76 9.74
CA GLN A 76 -5.30 8.92 9.35
C GLN A 76 -5.08 8.34 7.96
N ILE A 77 -4.35 9.06 7.12
CA ILE A 77 -3.83 8.53 5.87
C ILE A 77 -2.42 8.02 6.18
N TRP A 78 -2.23 6.73 6.01
CA TRP A 78 -0.94 6.07 6.13
C TRP A 78 -0.28 5.98 4.77
N CYS A 79 1.04 6.00 4.76
CA CYS A 79 1.84 5.71 3.58
C CYS A 79 3.02 4.83 3.99
N ALA A 80 3.29 3.81 3.19
CA ALA A 80 4.50 3.01 3.25
C ALA A 80 5.26 3.13 1.94
N GLU A 81 6.55 3.38 2.01
CA GLU A 81 7.46 3.31 0.88
C GLU A 81 8.14 1.94 0.86
N ILE A 82 8.04 1.24 -0.26
CA ILE A 82 8.46 -0.14 -0.43
C ILE A 82 9.49 -0.21 -1.56
N THR A 83 10.70 -0.64 -1.23
CA THR A 83 11.72 -1.06 -2.21
C THR A 83 11.44 -2.48 -2.65
N LEU A 84 11.82 -2.79 -3.89
CA LEU A 84 11.60 -4.10 -4.49
C LEU A 84 12.92 -4.70 -4.94
N GLU A 85 13.12 -5.96 -4.61
CA GLU A 85 14.26 -6.76 -5.03
C GLU A 85 13.75 -7.99 -5.79
N THR A 86 14.23 -8.17 -7.02
CA THR A 86 13.95 -9.37 -7.81
C THR A 86 15.05 -10.40 -7.55
N HIS A 87 14.67 -11.57 -7.04
CA HIS A 87 15.56 -12.72 -6.84
C HIS A 87 15.18 -13.82 -7.82
N ASP A 88 16.10 -14.11 -8.74
CA ASP A 88 15.85 -14.93 -9.92
C ASP A 88 14.59 -14.46 -10.70
N GLU A 89 14.29 -15.02 -11.86
CA GLU A 89 13.17 -14.50 -12.68
C GLU A 89 11.77 -14.77 -12.10
N CYS A 90 11.71 -15.41 -10.92
CA CYS A 90 10.52 -16.05 -10.37
C CYS A 90 10.03 -15.46 -9.05
N GLU A 91 10.81 -14.62 -8.36
CA GLU A 91 10.43 -14.06 -7.06
C GLU A 91 10.69 -12.55 -6.97
N VAL A 92 9.77 -11.85 -6.28
CA VAL A 92 9.93 -10.44 -5.93
C VAL A 92 9.74 -10.32 -4.42
N TRP A 93 10.72 -9.68 -3.79
CA TRP A 93 10.73 -9.36 -2.37
C TRP A 93 10.52 -7.86 -2.21
N GLY A 94 9.75 -7.48 -1.20
CA GLY A 94 9.52 -6.09 -0.82
C GLY A 94 10.11 -5.82 0.55
N ASN A 95 10.78 -4.68 0.69
CA ASN A 95 11.24 -4.14 1.97
C ASN A 95 10.56 -2.79 2.23
N VAL A 96 10.08 -2.57 3.46
CA VAL A 96 9.49 -1.28 3.86
C VAL A 96 10.60 -0.36 4.33
N GLU A 97 10.96 0.63 3.51
CA GLU A 97 11.98 1.63 3.86
C GLU A 97 11.45 2.63 4.89
N TRP A 98 10.17 2.98 4.76
CA TRP A 98 9.52 3.97 5.60
C TRP A 98 8.03 3.71 5.68
N ILE A 99 7.43 3.99 6.85
CA ILE A 99 6.00 3.88 7.08
C ILE A 99 5.58 4.89 8.15
N ASP A 100 4.62 5.75 7.84
CA ASP A 100 4.08 6.71 8.80
C ASP A 100 2.69 7.22 8.39
N VAL A 101 2.07 7.97 9.29
CA VAL A 101 0.89 8.78 9.01
C VAL A 101 1.32 10.06 8.30
N VAL A 102 0.95 10.20 7.03
CA VAL A 102 1.24 11.42 6.26
C VAL A 102 0.28 12.56 6.56
N GLN A 103 -0.96 12.23 6.93
CA GLN A 103 -1.99 13.23 7.13
C GLN A 103 -3.08 12.73 8.07
N SER A 104 -3.63 13.64 8.88
CA SER A 104 -4.90 13.43 9.58
C SER A 104 -5.99 14.21 8.86
N VAL A 105 -7.11 13.58 8.53
CA VAL A 105 -8.22 14.15 7.76
C VAL A 105 -9.56 13.98 8.51
N PRO A 106 -10.61 14.76 8.19
CA PRO A 106 -11.95 14.51 8.71
C PRO A 106 -12.46 13.11 8.34
N MET A 107 -13.33 12.53 9.17
CA MET A 107 -13.86 11.17 8.96
C MET A 107 -14.54 10.99 7.60
N LYS A 108 -15.20 12.04 7.10
CA LYS A 108 -15.92 12.06 5.82
C LYS A 108 -15.00 12.21 4.59
N PHE A 109 -13.69 12.40 4.78
CA PHE A 109 -12.75 12.43 3.67
C PHE A 109 -12.74 11.06 2.98
N GLU A 110 -12.50 11.02 1.68
CA GLU A 110 -12.28 9.77 0.95
C GLU A 110 -11.05 9.93 0.07
N LEU A 111 -10.06 9.06 0.26
CA LEU A 111 -8.98 8.89 -0.68
C LEU A 111 -9.57 8.29 -1.96
N LEU A 112 -9.38 8.97 -3.09
CA LEU A 112 -9.94 8.52 -4.37
C LEU A 112 -8.91 7.82 -5.24
N ARG A 113 -7.77 8.48 -5.48
CA ARG A 113 -6.66 7.99 -6.31
C ARG A 113 -5.36 8.61 -5.84
N CYS A 114 -4.27 7.90 -6.02
CA CYS A 114 -2.93 8.46 -5.91
C CYS A 114 -2.32 8.66 -7.31
N LEU A 115 -1.74 9.84 -7.56
CA LEU A 115 -1.10 10.18 -8.83
C LEU A 115 0.36 10.54 -8.58
N VAL A 116 1.23 9.96 -9.40
CA VAL A 116 2.66 10.24 -9.35
C VAL A 116 2.95 11.39 -10.31
N VAL A 117 3.59 12.44 -9.81
CA VAL A 117 3.98 13.62 -10.59
C VAL A 117 5.50 13.68 -10.64
N SER A 118 6.06 13.84 -11.85
CA SER A 118 7.48 14.09 -12.05
C SER A 118 7.74 15.59 -11.99
N VAL A 119 8.81 15.99 -11.27
CA VAL A 119 9.27 17.39 -11.15
C VAL A 119 10.33 17.68 -12.19
#